data_AF-A0A351KRT3-F1
#
_entry.id   AF-A0A351KRT3-F1
#
_cell.length_a   1.000
_cell.length_b   1.000
_cell.length_c   1.000
_cell.angle_alpha   90.00
_cell.angle_beta   90.00
_cell.angle_gamma   90.00
#
_symmetry.space_group_name_H-M   'P 1'
#
loop_
_entity.id
_entity.type
_entity.pdbx_description
1 polymer ?
#
loop_
_entity_poly.entity_id
_entity_poly.type
_entity_poly.pdbx_seq_one_letter_code
_entity_poly.pdbx_strand_id
1 'polypeptide(L)'
;MCGICGEVRFAGSTPGNGGVEKMLQRLLHRGPDGQWIRGDDRAVFGMARLTIRGLTSGQQPLVDEATGVMVVCNGEIDNHGELRTFLAERGRPVTDDTDVAVLPGLYLELGEAFVERLVGAFAIAVWDPRRASLLLARDRAGERPLFFSRSDGLVFFASQLSGMVDGGHHPTTPDAVVLARYLQLGYFPAPDSPLEGVLKVGPGEWVILSAESTQRHTYWRLPKRNATAGDHPLETFDRIFRAAVYRQSEVDVPVGLFLSGGVDSSLIAAVARSQHPDKSITAYGLRFGEESFDEGNFAAGVAKDLRMDYVPVWAEPERIPEMLREVIATSGEPLADPAWIPTALLSQRAAQDIRISLSGEGADELFGGYPTYFGAGIAERYAALPGWLRAFLRTQVERWPPSDKKVTLSFLLKRFVQGDELDGLSRHILWNSSLSPA
;
A
#
# COMPACT_ATOMS: atom_id res chain seq x y z
N MET A 1 9.69 -2.77 -4.97
CA MET A 1 9.59 -2.30 -3.55
C MET A 1 10.57 -3.11 -2.73
N CYS A 2 11.13 -2.64 -1.63
CA CYS A 2 11.95 -3.53 -0.79
C CYS A 2 11.12 -4.65 -0.10
N GLY A 3 11.80 -5.67 0.40
CA GLY A 3 11.25 -6.68 1.29
C GLY A 3 12.05 -6.72 2.59
N ILE A 4 11.38 -6.56 3.72
CA ILE A 4 12.01 -6.63 5.05
C ILE A 4 11.52 -7.85 5.81
N CYS A 5 12.38 -8.41 6.64
CA CYS A 5 12.01 -9.47 7.57
C CYS A 5 12.94 -9.47 8.79
N GLY A 6 12.55 -10.19 9.83
CA GLY A 6 13.44 -10.42 10.96
C GLY A 6 12.86 -11.33 12.03
N GLU A 7 13.75 -11.78 12.89
CA GLU A 7 13.50 -12.62 14.05
C GLU A 7 14.04 -11.90 15.29
N VAL A 8 13.22 -11.77 16.33
CA VAL A 8 13.60 -11.20 17.63
C VAL A 8 13.22 -12.15 18.74
N ARG A 9 14.20 -12.48 19.58
CA ARG A 9 14.06 -13.41 20.68
C ARG A 9 14.23 -12.70 22.02
N PHE A 10 13.17 -12.73 22.82
CA PHE A 10 13.15 -12.18 24.17
C PHE A 10 13.54 -13.20 25.25
N ALA A 11 13.43 -14.51 24.96
CA ALA A 11 13.83 -15.60 25.85
C ALA A 11 14.37 -16.81 25.06
N GLY A 12 15.32 -17.55 25.63
CA GLY A 12 15.93 -18.74 25.01
C GLY A 12 17.32 -18.49 24.40
N SER A 13 17.79 -19.43 23.56
CA SER A 13 19.12 -19.37 22.92
C SER A 13 19.16 -18.41 21.74
N THR A 14 20.33 -17.81 21.47
CA THR A 14 20.60 -16.88 20.36
C THR A 14 19.91 -17.25 19.04
N PRO A 15 19.19 -16.32 18.37
CA PRO A 15 18.66 -16.56 17.04
C PRO A 15 19.80 -16.83 16.05
N GLY A 16 19.66 -17.86 15.24
CA GLY A 16 20.57 -18.12 14.13
C GLY A 16 20.10 -17.40 12.86
N ASN A 17 21.00 -17.12 11.93
CA ASN A 17 20.66 -16.44 10.67
C ASN A 17 19.79 -17.29 9.72
N GLY A 18 19.78 -18.62 9.89
CA GLY A 18 19.14 -19.54 8.95
C GLY A 18 17.62 -19.39 8.80
N GLY A 19 16.93 -18.81 9.79
CA GLY A 19 15.52 -18.43 9.67
C GLY A 19 15.36 -17.26 8.68
N VAL A 20 16.01 -16.14 8.98
CA VAL A 20 15.97 -14.90 8.18
C VAL A 20 16.47 -15.11 6.75
N GLU A 21 17.49 -15.94 6.53
CA GLU A 21 17.96 -16.30 5.18
C GLU A 21 16.85 -16.90 4.32
N LYS A 22 16.05 -17.83 4.88
CA LYS A 22 14.91 -18.44 4.18
C LYS A 22 13.79 -17.44 3.93
N MET A 23 13.50 -16.59 4.92
CA MET A 23 12.51 -15.51 4.75
C MET A 23 12.90 -14.59 3.58
N LEU A 24 14.18 -14.23 3.49
CA LEU A 24 14.70 -13.35 2.43
C LEU A 24 14.61 -13.96 1.04
N GLN A 25 14.81 -15.27 0.88
CA GLN A 25 14.64 -15.94 -0.41
C GLN A 25 13.21 -15.76 -0.96
N ARG A 26 12.20 -15.68 -0.09
CA ARG A 26 10.80 -15.43 -0.48
C ARG A 26 10.48 -13.97 -0.77
N LEU A 27 11.40 -13.05 -0.48
CA LEU A 27 11.22 -11.61 -0.67
C LEU A 27 12.09 -11.04 -1.79
N LEU A 28 12.87 -11.88 -2.49
CA LEU A 28 13.76 -11.48 -3.59
C LEU A 28 13.04 -10.76 -4.73
N HIS A 29 11.82 -11.18 -5.07
CA HIS A 29 11.03 -10.55 -6.14
C HIS A 29 10.68 -9.09 -5.83
N ARG A 30 10.66 -8.72 -4.55
CA ARG A 30 10.47 -7.33 -4.13
C ARG A 30 11.75 -6.54 -4.39
N GLY A 31 12.87 -7.01 -3.86
CA GLY A 31 14.16 -6.33 -3.89
C GLY A 31 15.26 -7.13 -4.60
N PRO A 32 15.35 -7.03 -5.93
CA PRO A 32 16.29 -7.83 -6.72
C PRO A 32 17.74 -7.30 -6.74
N ASP A 33 18.01 -6.09 -6.24
CA ASP A 33 19.35 -5.48 -6.36
C ASP A 33 20.35 -5.99 -5.30
N GLY A 34 19.86 -6.62 -4.23
CA GLY A 34 20.74 -7.20 -3.23
C GLY A 34 20.03 -7.63 -1.96
N GLN A 35 20.73 -8.44 -1.18
CA GLN A 35 20.30 -8.92 0.12
C GLN A 35 21.36 -8.66 1.17
N TRP A 36 20.90 -8.30 2.36
CA TRP A 36 21.76 -8.07 3.51
C TRP A 36 21.06 -8.58 4.76
N ILE A 37 21.85 -9.13 5.66
CA ILE A 37 21.42 -9.61 6.97
C ILE A 37 22.34 -8.97 8.00
N ARG A 38 21.75 -8.48 9.08
CA ARG A 38 22.49 -8.00 10.24
C ARG A 38 21.76 -8.40 11.51
N GLY A 39 22.52 -8.72 12.54
CA GLY A 39 21.94 -9.13 13.81
C GLY A 39 22.94 -9.24 14.93
N ASP A 40 22.40 -9.46 16.12
CA ASP A 40 23.09 -9.72 17.38
C ASP A 40 22.54 -11.00 18.04
N ASP A 41 22.86 -11.20 19.32
CA ASP A 41 22.42 -12.38 20.08
C ASP A 41 20.90 -12.48 20.32
N ARG A 42 20.12 -11.45 19.97
CA ARG A 42 18.68 -11.36 20.26
C ARG A 42 17.85 -11.01 19.04
N ALA A 43 18.40 -10.32 18.05
CA ALA A 43 17.67 -9.86 16.89
C ALA A 43 18.48 -10.06 15.61
N VAL A 44 17.86 -10.66 14.59
CA VAL A 44 18.42 -10.76 13.24
C VAL A 44 17.41 -10.17 12.26
N PHE A 45 17.82 -9.14 11.53
CA PHE A 45 17.01 -8.47 10.50
C PHE A 45 17.60 -8.75 9.12
N GLY A 46 16.72 -8.81 8.13
CA GLY A 46 17.03 -9.02 6.73
C GLY A 46 16.37 -7.97 5.84
N MET A 47 17.06 -7.62 4.76
CA MET A 47 16.57 -6.77 3.68
C MET A 47 16.81 -7.43 2.32
N ALA A 48 15.79 -7.43 1.46
CA ALA A 48 15.90 -7.54 0.01
C ALA A 48 15.60 -6.16 -0.59
N ARG A 49 16.59 -5.52 -1.23
CA ARG A 49 16.49 -4.10 -1.63
C ARG A 49 16.14 -3.94 -3.11
N LEU A 50 15.20 -3.02 -3.38
CA LEU A 50 15.10 -2.35 -4.67
C LEU A 50 15.68 -0.94 -4.49
N THR A 51 16.71 -0.63 -5.24
CA THR A 51 17.49 0.61 -5.12
C THR A 51 16.81 1.71 -5.94
N ILE A 52 16.22 2.68 -5.24
CA ILE A 52 15.50 3.86 -5.79
C ILE A 52 16.22 5.17 -5.46
N ARG A 53 16.60 5.33 -4.19
CA ARG A 53 17.44 6.43 -3.68
C ARG A 53 18.72 5.88 -3.07
N GLY A 54 19.80 6.61 -3.22
CA GLY A 54 21.11 6.25 -2.69
C GLY A 54 21.71 5.03 -3.40
N LEU A 55 22.05 5.20 -4.68
CA LEU A 55 22.53 4.10 -5.53
C LEU A 55 23.81 3.42 -5.00
N THR A 56 24.63 4.18 -4.28
CA THR A 56 25.94 3.71 -3.76
C THR A 56 25.96 3.45 -2.25
N SER A 57 24.93 3.85 -1.51
CA SER A 57 24.81 3.62 -0.06
C SER A 57 23.46 2.97 0.29
N GLY A 58 23.10 2.91 1.58
CA GLY A 58 21.76 2.47 2.00
C GLY A 58 21.57 0.96 2.05
N GLN A 59 22.66 0.23 2.31
CA GLN A 59 22.59 -1.16 2.75
C GLN A 59 21.85 -1.20 4.09
N GLN A 60 20.79 -1.99 4.18
CA GLN A 60 20.01 -2.17 5.40
C GLN A 60 20.11 -3.64 5.83
N PRO A 61 20.06 -3.99 7.12
CA PRO A 61 19.69 -3.13 8.25
C PRO A 61 20.74 -2.05 8.60
N LEU A 62 20.25 -0.85 8.91
CA LEU A 62 21.06 0.27 9.42
C LEU A 62 21.29 0.06 10.91
N VAL A 63 22.51 0.29 11.40
CA VAL A 63 22.83 0.15 12.83
C VAL A 63 23.55 1.40 13.31
N ASP A 64 23.06 1.97 14.42
CA ASP A 64 23.81 2.95 15.18
C ASP A 64 24.85 2.22 16.05
N GLU A 65 26.12 2.29 15.68
CA GLU A 65 27.20 1.52 16.34
C GLU A 65 27.39 1.87 17.81
N ALA A 66 27.01 3.09 18.24
CA ALA A 66 27.16 3.53 19.62
C ALA A 66 26.10 2.93 20.55
N THR A 67 24.89 2.70 20.04
CA THR A 67 23.75 2.23 20.84
C THR A 67 23.33 0.80 20.54
N GLY A 68 23.76 0.25 19.40
CA GLY A 68 23.31 -1.04 18.87
C GLY A 68 21.88 -1.01 18.31
N VAL A 69 21.24 0.17 18.22
CA VAL A 69 19.90 0.29 17.63
C VAL A 69 19.97 -0.10 16.16
N MET A 70 19.14 -1.06 15.77
CA MET A 70 19.07 -1.59 14.41
C MET A 70 17.72 -1.24 13.77
N VAL A 71 17.75 -0.73 12.55
CA VAL A 71 16.57 -0.30 11.79
C VAL A 71 16.56 -0.95 10.41
N VAL A 72 15.39 -1.42 9.98
CA VAL A 72 15.16 -1.84 8.59
C VAL A 72 13.82 -1.26 8.10
N CYS A 73 13.78 -0.79 6.86
CA CYS A 73 12.67 -0.06 6.28
C CYS A 73 12.39 -0.48 4.84
N ASN A 74 11.18 -0.96 4.57
CA ASN A 74 10.63 -1.02 3.22
C ASN A 74 9.79 0.24 3.00
N GLY A 75 10.34 1.23 2.30
CA GLY A 75 9.63 2.48 2.06
C GLY A 75 10.48 3.59 1.47
N GLU A 76 9.86 4.76 1.39
CA GLU A 76 10.43 6.03 0.98
C GLU A 76 10.06 7.11 2.00
N ILE A 77 11.05 7.86 2.48
CA ILE A 77 10.90 8.97 3.41
C ILE A 77 11.02 10.29 2.64
N ASP A 78 9.91 10.73 2.06
CA ASP A 78 9.80 11.90 1.20
C ASP A 78 10.29 13.22 1.82
N ASN A 79 10.28 13.31 3.16
CA ASN A 79 10.78 14.47 3.90
C ASN A 79 12.16 14.26 4.53
N HIS A 80 12.97 13.32 4.00
CA HIS A 80 14.30 13.04 4.54
C HIS A 80 15.22 14.27 4.54
N GLY A 81 15.07 15.19 3.58
CA GLY A 81 15.85 16.43 3.51
C GLY A 81 15.62 17.32 4.75
N GLU A 82 14.37 17.54 5.14
CA GLU A 82 14.06 18.30 6.36
C GLU A 82 14.54 17.57 7.63
N LEU A 83 14.44 16.24 7.65
CA LEU A 83 14.84 15.42 8.79
C LEU A 83 16.36 15.39 8.98
N ARG A 84 17.14 15.44 7.89
CA ARG A 84 18.60 15.57 7.94
C ARG A 84 19.03 16.87 8.61
N THR A 85 18.42 17.99 8.23
CA THR A 85 18.68 19.29 8.86
C THR A 85 18.31 19.24 10.35
N PHE A 86 17.15 18.71 10.68
CA PHE A 86 16.69 18.56 12.07
C PHE A 86 17.68 17.76 12.95
N LEU A 87 18.26 16.69 12.42
CA LEU A 87 19.25 15.85 13.11
C LEU A 87 20.64 16.53 13.19
N ALA A 88 21.07 17.20 12.12
CA ALA A 88 22.35 17.91 12.10
C ALA A 88 22.40 19.04 13.15
N GLU A 89 21.31 19.80 13.30
CA GLU A 89 21.15 20.83 14.34
C GLU A 89 21.25 20.27 15.78
N ARG A 90 21.07 18.95 15.94
CA ARG A 90 21.17 18.23 17.22
C ARG A 90 22.46 17.45 17.38
N GLY A 91 23.45 17.70 16.52
CA GLY A 91 24.75 17.03 16.56
C GLY A 91 24.73 15.58 16.06
N ARG A 92 23.72 15.20 15.25
CA ARG A 92 23.58 13.86 14.64
C ARG A 92 23.55 13.95 13.10
N PRO A 93 24.61 14.45 12.44
CA PRO A 93 24.61 14.57 10.98
C PRO A 93 24.47 13.19 10.32
N VAL A 94 23.66 13.11 9.26
CA VAL A 94 23.44 11.88 8.48
C VAL A 94 24.26 11.97 7.20
N THR A 95 25.23 11.06 7.04
CA THR A 95 26.20 11.08 5.93
C THR A 95 25.83 10.18 4.76
N ASP A 96 25.12 9.07 5.00
CA ASP A 96 24.61 8.22 3.91
C ASP A 96 23.63 8.99 3.02
N ASP A 97 23.56 8.65 1.74
CA ASP A 97 22.74 9.35 0.73
C ASP A 97 21.29 8.83 0.64
N THR A 98 21.00 7.66 1.21
CA THR A 98 19.65 7.08 1.21
C THR A 98 18.67 7.84 2.11
N ASP A 99 17.41 7.94 1.72
CA ASP A 99 16.36 8.62 2.47
C ASP A 99 16.13 8.01 3.87
N VAL A 100 16.22 6.69 3.97
CA VAL A 100 16.01 5.95 5.23
C VAL A 100 17.15 6.09 6.25
N ALA A 101 18.29 6.69 5.87
CA ALA A 101 19.43 6.88 6.78
C ALA A 101 19.11 7.79 7.98
N VAL A 102 18.03 8.58 7.89
CA VAL A 102 17.55 9.42 9.00
C VAL A 102 16.93 8.61 10.14
N LEU A 103 16.48 7.37 9.89
CA LEU A 103 15.63 6.65 10.83
C LEU A 103 16.31 6.29 12.17
N PRO A 104 17.56 5.77 12.21
CA PRO A 104 18.20 5.47 13.49
C PRO A 104 18.36 6.73 14.36
N GLY A 105 18.85 7.82 13.77
CA GLY A 105 19.02 9.09 14.47
C GLY A 105 17.71 9.69 14.98
N LEU A 106 16.64 9.62 14.19
CA LEU A 106 15.31 10.09 14.60
C LEU A 106 14.74 9.27 15.74
N TYR A 107 14.85 7.94 15.69
CA TYR A 107 14.42 7.08 16.79
C TYR A 107 15.20 7.38 18.08
N LEU A 108 16.52 7.58 17.98
CA LEU A 108 17.35 7.92 19.14
C LEU A 108 16.98 9.28 19.76
N GLU A 109 16.52 10.23 18.95
CA GLU A 109 16.14 11.57 19.39
C GLU A 109 14.71 11.64 19.94
N LEU A 110 13.77 10.94 19.31
CA LEU A 110 12.33 11.10 19.55
C LEU A 110 11.67 9.86 20.18
N GLY A 111 12.40 8.76 20.33
CA GLY A 111 11.84 7.47 20.72
C GLY A 111 10.82 6.98 19.70
N GLU A 112 9.76 6.34 20.18
CA GLU A 112 8.71 5.72 19.35
C GLU A 112 7.94 6.75 18.50
N ALA A 113 7.81 7.99 18.99
CA ALA A 113 7.10 9.07 18.32
C ALA A 113 7.81 9.59 17.06
N PHE A 114 9.00 9.08 16.72
CA PHE A 114 9.73 9.50 15.53
C PHE A 114 8.91 9.32 14.23
N VAL A 115 8.04 8.31 14.18
CA VAL A 115 7.22 8.04 12.99
C VAL A 115 6.16 9.11 12.71
N GLU A 116 5.79 9.92 13.71
CA GLU A 116 4.88 11.05 13.52
C GLU A 116 5.49 12.14 12.63
N ARG A 117 6.83 12.22 12.60
CA ARG A 117 7.60 13.19 11.82
C ARG A 117 7.82 12.74 10.38
N LEU A 118 7.52 11.49 10.05
CA LEU A 118 7.76 10.94 8.71
C LEU A 118 6.64 11.32 7.75
N VAL A 119 7.03 11.66 6.53
CA VAL A 119 6.16 11.80 5.36
C VAL A 119 6.68 10.81 4.32
N GLY A 120 5.79 9.99 3.79
CA GLY A 120 6.10 8.96 2.79
C GLY A 120 5.43 7.63 3.10
N ALA A 121 5.70 6.65 2.25
CA ALA A 121 5.14 5.30 2.30
C ALA A 121 6.16 4.33 2.88
N PHE A 122 5.89 3.71 4.03
CA PHE A 122 6.89 2.92 4.77
C PHE A 122 6.32 1.82 5.66
N ALA A 123 7.11 0.77 5.79
CA ALA A 123 7.04 -0.25 6.84
C ALA A 123 8.42 -0.33 7.50
N ILE A 124 8.47 -0.11 8.81
CA ILE A 124 9.72 0.01 9.58
C ILE A 124 9.74 -1.02 10.70
N ALA A 125 10.89 -1.65 10.93
CA ALA A 125 11.19 -2.37 12.16
C ALA A 125 12.43 -1.78 12.83
N VAL A 126 12.35 -1.58 14.16
CA VAL A 126 13.44 -1.07 15.00
C VAL A 126 13.67 -2.03 16.16
N TRP A 127 14.89 -2.54 16.28
CA TRP A 127 15.35 -3.24 17.49
C TRP A 127 16.16 -2.27 18.35
N ASP A 128 15.75 -2.11 19.61
CA ASP A 128 16.51 -1.36 20.60
C ASP A 128 17.02 -2.30 21.70
N PRO A 129 18.31 -2.67 21.69
CA PRO A 129 18.87 -3.57 22.70
C PRO A 129 18.91 -2.93 24.09
N ARG A 130 18.91 -1.60 24.20
CA ARG A 130 18.93 -0.87 25.48
C ARG A 130 17.61 -1.00 26.22
N ARG A 131 16.52 -1.15 25.45
CA ARG A 131 15.15 -1.34 25.95
C ARG A 131 14.69 -2.80 25.85
N ALA A 132 15.47 -3.65 25.20
CA ALA A 132 15.07 -4.99 24.80
C ALA A 132 13.66 -5.01 24.20
N SER A 133 13.44 -4.16 23.19
CA SER A 133 12.14 -4.00 22.53
C SER A 133 12.24 -3.91 21.02
N LEU A 134 11.23 -4.46 20.35
CA LEU A 134 11.01 -4.36 18.92
C LEU A 134 9.85 -3.40 18.65
N LEU A 135 10.08 -2.37 17.84
CA LEU A 135 9.02 -1.51 17.32
C LEU A 135 8.78 -1.85 15.85
N LEU A 136 7.52 -2.06 15.48
CA LEU A 136 7.06 -2.23 14.10
C LEU A 136 6.10 -1.09 13.76
N ALA A 137 6.33 -0.35 12.68
CA ALA A 137 5.50 0.79 12.31
C ALA A 137 5.13 0.76 10.83
N ARG A 138 3.92 1.26 10.52
CA ARG A 138 3.41 1.38 9.15
C ARG A 138 2.92 2.79 8.88
N ASP A 139 3.12 3.26 7.66
CA ASP A 139 2.73 4.60 7.22
C ASP A 139 1.23 4.89 7.37
N ARG A 140 0.87 6.16 7.20
CA ARG A 140 -0.45 6.71 7.51
C ARG A 140 -1.58 6.03 6.75
N ALA A 141 -1.37 5.69 5.47
CA ALA A 141 -2.36 5.01 4.64
C ALA A 141 -2.18 3.48 4.69
N GLY A 142 -1.01 3.02 5.12
CA GLY A 142 -0.65 1.62 5.16
C GLY A 142 -0.25 1.06 3.82
N GLU A 143 0.44 1.85 3.00
CA GLU A 143 0.84 1.52 1.64
C GLU A 143 1.85 0.36 1.61
N ARG A 144 2.75 0.28 2.59
CA ARG A 144 3.74 -0.79 2.68
C ARG A 144 3.29 -1.86 3.68
N PRO A 145 3.10 -3.13 3.27
CA PRO A 145 2.64 -4.17 4.18
C PRO A 145 3.70 -4.55 5.22
N LEU A 146 3.24 -4.89 6.43
CA LEU A 146 4.06 -5.40 7.52
C LEU A 146 3.23 -6.34 8.39
N PHE A 147 3.68 -7.58 8.47
CA PHE A 147 3.08 -8.65 9.25
C PHE A 147 4.01 -9.04 10.39
N PHE A 148 3.45 -9.51 11.49
CA PHE A 148 4.20 -10.07 12.59
C PHE A 148 3.45 -11.23 13.26
N SER A 149 4.21 -12.09 13.94
CA SER A 149 3.69 -13.18 14.75
C SER A 149 4.54 -13.30 16.01
N ARG A 150 3.94 -13.80 17.09
CA ARG A 150 4.60 -14.01 18.37
C ARG A 150 4.28 -15.39 18.89
N SER A 151 5.31 -16.15 19.27
CA SER A 151 5.18 -17.48 19.87
C SER A 151 6.40 -17.77 20.74
N ASP A 152 6.19 -18.27 21.97
CA ASP A 152 7.26 -18.76 22.85
C ASP A 152 8.46 -17.80 23.06
N GLY A 153 8.18 -16.51 23.23
CA GLY A 153 9.21 -15.48 23.42
C GLY A 153 9.96 -15.09 22.14
N LEU A 154 9.51 -15.57 20.99
CA LEU A 154 10.01 -15.28 19.66
C LEU A 154 9.01 -14.42 18.89
N VAL A 155 9.52 -13.43 18.17
CA VAL A 155 8.75 -12.58 17.27
C VAL A 155 9.35 -12.63 15.89
N PHE A 156 8.51 -12.87 14.89
CA PHE A 156 8.85 -12.74 13.48
C PHE A 156 8.12 -11.56 12.90
N PHE A 157 8.75 -10.88 11.94
CA PHE A 157 8.06 -9.93 11.07
C PHE A 157 8.51 -10.08 9.64
N ALA A 158 7.64 -9.73 8.70
CA ALA A 158 7.97 -9.68 7.29
C ALA A 158 7.05 -8.74 6.51
N SER A 159 7.51 -8.26 5.35
CA SER A 159 6.65 -7.53 4.41
C SER A 159 5.53 -8.38 3.80
N GLN A 160 5.67 -9.71 3.78
CA GLN A 160 4.69 -10.63 3.18
C GLN A 160 4.58 -11.94 3.97
N LEU A 161 3.41 -12.58 3.89
CA LEU A 161 3.15 -13.86 4.57
C LEU A 161 4.07 -14.98 4.10
N SER A 162 4.47 -14.98 2.82
CA SER A 162 5.45 -15.95 2.29
C SER A 162 6.78 -15.90 3.05
N GLY A 163 7.22 -14.71 3.46
CA GLY A 163 8.39 -14.53 4.32
C GLY A 163 8.16 -15.08 5.73
N MET A 164 6.94 -15.00 6.27
CA MET A 164 6.61 -15.55 7.60
C MET A 164 6.58 -17.09 7.60
N VAL A 165 6.08 -17.70 6.52
CA VAL A 165 5.87 -19.16 6.40
C VAL A 165 7.17 -19.95 6.21
N ASP A 166 8.33 -19.33 5.98
CA ASP A 166 9.60 -20.07 5.79
C ASP A 166 10.65 -19.81 6.91
N GLY A 167 10.33 -18.96 7.89
CA GLY A 167 11.22 -18.53 8.99
C GLY A 167 11.36 -19.46 10.21
N GLY A 168 10.57 -20.52 10.34
CA GLY A 168 10.78 -21.59 11.34
C GLY A 168 9.72 -21.73 12.46
N HIS A 169 8.72 -20.86 12.52
CA HIS A 169 7.48 -21.06 13.27
C HIS A 169 6.32 -20.70 12.36
N HIS A 170 5.63 -21.71 11.85
CA HIS A 170 4.73 -21.58 10.70
C HIS A 170 3.27 -21.69 11.14
N PRO A 171 2.60 -20.58 11.47
CA PRO A 171 1.16 -20.55 11.41
C PRO A 171 0.73 -20.77 9.95
N THR A 172 0.38 -22.00 9.60
CA THR A 172 -0.16 -22.35 8.27
C THR A 172 -1.66 -22.60 8.33
N THR A 173 -2.25 -22.60 9.53
CA THR A 173 -3.67 -22.76 9.75
C THR A 173 -4.41 -21.50 9.30
N PRO A 174 -5.34 -21.60 8.34
CA PRO A 174 -6.17 -20.47 7.95
C PRO A 174 -7.17 -20.13 9.05
N ASP A 175 -7.37 -18.83 9.32
CA ASP A 175 -8.37 -18.37 10.30
C ASP A 175 -9.76 -18.31 9.63
N ALA A 176 -10.64 -19.22 10.01
CA ALA A 176 -11.98 -19.34 9.41
C ALA A 176 -12.86 -18.09 9.61
N VAL A 177 -12.72 -17.39 10.74
CA VAL A 177 -13.51 -16.18 11.04
C VAL A 177 -13.04 -15.03 10.15
N VAL A 178 -11.72 -14.88 10.02
CA VAL A 178 -11.13 -13.87 9.15
C VAL A 178 -11.43 -14.16 7.68
N LEU A 179 -11.39 -15.41 7.24
CA LEU A 179 -11.76 -15.80 5.88
C LEU A 179 -13.22 -15.47 5.55
N ALA A 180 -14.14 -15.67 6.49
CA ALA A 180 -15.54 -15.27 6.30
C ALA A 180 -15.67 -13.75 6.06
N ARG A 181 -14.90 -12.93 6.78
CA ARG A 181 -14.83 -11.48 6.58
C ARG A 181 -14.20 -11.11 5.24
N TYR A 182 -13.14 -11.81 4.82
CA TYR A 182 -12.54 -11.63 3.49
C TYR A 182 -13.55 -11.88 2.37
N LEU A 183 -14.36 -12.94 2.47
CA LEU A 183 -15.40 -13.22 1.47
C LEU A 183 -16.45 -12.09 1.37
N GLN A 184 -16.63 -11.32 2.45
CA GLN A 184 -17.52 -10.15 2.46
C GLN A 184 -16.83 -8.87 1.94
N LEU A 185 -15.58 -8.62 2.31
CA LEU A 185 -14.89 -7.35 2.03
C LEU A 185 -14.00 -7.38 0.79
N GLY A 186 -13.57 -8.56 0.36
CA GLY A 186 -12.61 -8.74 -0.72
C GLY A 186 -11.14 -8.51 -0.35
N TYR A 187 -10.85 -8.18 0.91
CA TYR A 187 -9.48 -8.00 1.44
C TYR A 187 -9.44 -8.33 2.94
N PHE A 188 -8.25 -8.36 3.53
CA PHE A 188 -8.03 -8.57 4.97
C PHE A 188 -7.75 -7.23 5.67
N PRO A 189 -8.74 -6.59 6.35
CA PRO A 189 -8.49 -5.37 7.09
C PRO A 189 -7.52 -5.62 8.24
N ALA A 190 -6.58 -4.71 8.47
CA ALA A 190 -5.75 -4.80 9.67
C ALA A 190 -6.63 -4.74 10.95
N PRO A 191 -6.33 -5.52 12.00
CA PRO A 191 -5.10 -6.30 12.20
C PRO A 191 -5.14 -7.71 11.61
N ASP A 192 -6.21 -8.09 10.92
CA ASP A 192 -6.41 -9.46 10.45
C ASP A 192 -5.40 -9.85 9.34
N SER A 193 -5.12 -11.14 9.27
CA SER A 193 -4.44 -11.78 8.16
C SER A 193 -5.05 -13.17 7.89
N PRO A 194 -4.78 -13.79 6.73
CA PRO A 194 -5.32 -15.12 6.40
C PRO A 194 -4.94 -16.24 7.38
N LEU A 195 -3.91 -16.07 8.19
CA LEU A 195 -3.29 -17.13 9.00
C LEU A 195 -3.48 -16.86 10.50
N GLU A 196 -3.84 -17.90 11.25
CA GLU A 196 -3.99 -17.83 12.70
C GLU A 196 -2.70 -17.38 13.38
N GLY A 197 -2.75 -16.43 14.31
CA GLY A 197 -1.56 -15.97 15.03
C GLY A 197 -0.59 -15.10 14.22
N VAL A 198 -0.93 -14.74 12.97
CA VAL A 198 -0.25 -13.70 12.20
C VAL A 198 -1.13 -12.45 12.15
N LEU A 199 -0.54 -11.32 12.53
CA LEU A 199 -1.23 -10.03 12.59
C LEU A 199 -0.59 -9.03 11.64
N LYS A 200 -1.42 -8.14 11.10
CA LYS A 200 -0.99 -7.00 10.29
C LYS A 200 -0.86 -5.76 11.17
N VAL A 201 0.22 -5.00 11.00
CA VAL A 201 0.34 -3.65 11.59
C VAL A 201 -0.66 -2.74 10.89
N GLY A 202 -1.45 -1.98 11.64
CA GLY A 202 -2.47 -1.10 11.09
C GLY A 202 -1.89 0.12 10.36
N PRO A 203 -2.67 0.76 9.48
CA PRO A 203 -2.29 2.06 8.91
C PRO A 203 -2.19 3.12 10.01
N GLY A 204 -1.15 3.95 9.97
CA GLY A 204 -0.91 4.98 10.99
C GLY A 204 -0.69 4.42 12.38
N GLU A 205 -0.11 3.21 12.48
CA GLU A 205 0.10 2.49 13.73
C GLU A 205 1.57 2.14 13.95
N TRP A 206 1.99 2.10 15.23
CA TRP A 206 3.15 1.34 15.67
C TRP A 206 2.79 0.29 16.72
N VAL A 207 3.52 -0.83 16.70
CA VAL A 207 3.42 -1.93 17.64
C VAL A 207 4.75 -2.10 18.35
N ILE A 208 4.74 -2.11 19.67
CA ILE A 208 5.93 -2.33 20.50
C ILE A 208 5.80 -3.71 21.15
N LEU A 209 6.82 -4.54 20.95
CA LEU A 209 6.90 -5.88 21.51
C LEU A 209 8.07 -5.96 22.50
N SER A 210 7.81 -6.49 23.68
CA SER A 210 8.78 -6.86 24.72
C SER A 210 8.57 -8.31 25.15
N ALA A 211 9.40 -8.82 26.07
CA ALA A 211 9.26 -10.17 26.62
C ALA A 211 7.88 -10.39 27.28
N GLU A 212 7.24 -9.35 27.80
CA GLU A 212 6.03 -9.41 28.60
C GLU A 212 4.80 -8.83 27.89
N SER A 213 4.99 -7.94 26.91
CA SER A 213 3.88 -7.16 26.36
C SER A 213 3.92 -6.97 24.84
N THR A 214 2.75 -6.74 24.28
CA THR A 214 2.54 -6.25 22.91
C THR A 214 1.61 -5.05 23.00
N GLN A 215 2.10 -3.86 22.67
CA GLN A 215 1.37 -2.61 22.80
C GLN A 215 1.17 -1.99 21.42
N ARG A 216 -0.06 -1.58 21.12
CA ARG A 216 -0.48 -1.03 19.81
C ARG A 216 -0.88 0.43 19.98
N HIS A 217 -0.33 1.31 19.16
CA HIS A 217 -0.60 2.74 19.23
C HIS A 217 -0.92 3.29 17.84
N THR A 218 -2.08 3.92 17.71
CA THR A 218 -2.42 4.69 16.50
C THR A 218 -1.84 6.09 16.64
N TYR A 219 -0.86 6.42 15.82
CA TYR A 219 -0.23 7.75 15.80
C TYR A 219 -0.86 8.69 14.77
N TRP A 220 -1.60 8.13 13.81
CA TRP A 220 -2.31 8.92 12.82
C TRP A 220 -3.68 8.32 12.51
N ARG A 221 -4.68 9.18 12.37
CA ARG A 221 -5.99 8.83 11.83
C ARG A 221 -6.39 9.91 10.83
N LEU A 222 -7.10 9.52 9.78
CA LEU A 222 -7.72 10.48 8.89
C LEU A 222 -8.65 11.38 9.73
N PRO A 223 -8.44 12.71 9.74
CA PRO A 223 -9.26 13.61 10.53
C PRO A 223 -10.72 13.49 10.09
N LYS A 224 -11.63 13.31 11.06
CA LYS A 224 -13.07 13.43 10.77
C LYS A 224 -13.30 14.89 10.35
N ARG A 225 -13.77 15.09 9.11
CA ARG A 225 -14.04 16.42 8.59
C ARG A 225 -15.19 17.04 9.40
N ASN A 226 -14.88 17.93 10.34
CA ASN A 226 -15.87 18.85 10.86
C ASN A 226 -16.15 19.84 9.74
N ALA A 227 -17.35 19.80 9.18
CA ALA A 227 -17.76 20.68 8.10
C ALA A 227 -17.89 22.13 8.57
N THR A 228 -16.77 22.81 8.77
CA THR A 228 -16.68 24.22 8.41
C THR A 228 -16.24 24.23 6.97
N ALA A 229 -17.20 24.41 6.06
CA ALA A 229 -16.93 24.73 4.67
C ALA A 229 -16.22 26.10 4.63
N GLY A 230 -14.91 26.10 4.89
CA GLY A 230 -14.06 27.21 4.50
C GLY A 230 -13.80 27.11 3.00
N ASP A 231 -13.70 28.25 2.33
CA ASP A 231 -13.06 28.34 1.03
C ASP A 231 -11.64 27.81 1.18
N HIS A 232 -11.40 26.58 0.75
CA HIS A 232 -10.04 26.10 0.51
C HIS A 232 -9.67 26.56 -0.90
N PRO A 233 -8.76 27.53 -1.05
CA PRO A 233 -8.42 28.03 -2.37
C PRO A 233 -7.80 26.91 -3.20
N LEU A 234 -8.18 26.80 -4.48
CA LEU A 234 -7.63 25.81 -5.40
C LEU A 234 -6.10 25.92 -5.50
N GLU A 235 -5.56 27.12 -5.30
CA GLU A 235 -4.12 27.40 -5.24
C GLU A 235 -3.44 26.66 -4.07
N THR A 236 -4.14 26.49 -2.94
CA THR A 236 -3.60 25.74 -1.81
C THR A 236 -3.52 24.25 -2.15
N PHE A 237 -4.54 23.72 -2.80
CA PHE A 237 -4.54 22.33 -3.27
C PHE A 237 -3.42 22.12 -4.30
N ASP A 238 -3.35 22.94 -5.35
CA ASP A 238 -2.33 22.82 -6.41
C ASP A 238 -0.92 22.87 -5.83
N ARG A 239 -0.64 23.79 -4.89
CA ARG A 239 0.66 23.86 -4.21
C ARG A 239 1.01 22.57 -3.45
N ILE A 240 0.07 22.02 -2.68
CA ILE A 240 0.29 20.80 -1.89
C ILE A 240 0.47 19.60 -2.82
N PHE A 241 -0.40 19.48 -3.83
CA PHE A 241 -0.37 18.39 -4.80
C PHE A 241 0.94 18.38 -5.60
N ARG A 242 1.36 19.55 -6.09
CA ARG A 242 2.67 19.70 -6.75
C ARG A 242 3.83 19.31 -5.85
N ALA A 243 3.81 19.72 -4.58
CA ALA A 243 4.86 19.34 -3.65
C ALA A 243 4.91 17.82 -3.40
N ALA A 244 3.76 17.16 -3.32
CA ALA A 244 3.68 15.70 -3.18
C ALA A 244 4.24 14.97 -4.41
N VAL A 245 3.81 15.34 -5.61
CA VAL A 245 4.33 14.76 -6.87
C VAL A 245 5.83 15.00 -7.02
N TYR A 246 6.31 16.18 -6.65
CA TYR A 246 7.74 16.49 -6.70
C TYR A 246 8.55 15.55 -5.81
N ARG A 247 8.15 15.40 -4.54
CA ARG A 247 8.87 14.54 -3.58
C ARG A 247 8.92 13.08 -4.04
N GLN A 248 7.84 12.56 -4.61
CA GLN A 248 7.78 11.17 -5.07
C GLN A 248 8.49 10.93 -6.42
N SER A 249 8.75 12.00 -7.20
CA SER A 249 9.41 11.91 -8.52
C SER A 249 10.88 12.33 -8.51
N GLU A 250 11.34 12.96 -7.44
CA GLU A 250 12.73 13.36 -7.25
C GLU A 250 13.57 12.18 -6.78
N VAL A 251 13.80 11.17 -7.62
CA VAL A 251 14.60 9.98 -7.28
C VAL A 251 15.81 9.78 -8.20
N ASP A 252 16.72 8.88 -7.83
CA ASP A 252 17.99 8.63 -8.54
C ASP A 252 17.84 7.67 -9.74
N VAL A 253 16.63 7.17 -10.00
CA VAL A 253 16.33 6.16 -11.03
C VAL A 253 15.28 6.67 -12.02
N PRO A 254 15.17 6.06 -13.21
CA PRO A 254 14.10 6.38 -14.16
C PRO A 254 12.71 6.19 -13.53
N VAL A 255 11.88 7.24 -13.64
CA VAL A 255 10.49 7.30 -13.17
C VAL A 255 9.56 7.14 -14.37
N GLY A 256 8.56 6.28 -14.24
CA GLY A 256 7.43 6.22 -15.16
C GLY A 256 6.11 6.57 -14.52
N LEU A 257 5.04 6.42 -15.29
CA LEU A 257 3.67 6.67 -14.85
C LEU A 257 2.72 5.61 -15.36
N PHE A 258 1.74 5.23 -14.53
CA PHE A 258 0.57 4.51 -15.00
C PHE A 258 -0.52 5.51 -15.39
N LEU A 259 -0.97 5.44 -16.65
CA LEU A 259 -1.88 6.40 -17.26
C LEU A 259 -3.10 5.69 -17.85
N SER A 260 -4.27 5.92 -17.24
CA SER A 260 -5.56 5.44 -17.72
C SER A 260 -6.28 6.45 -18.61
N GLY A 261 -5.92 7.74 -18.54
CA GLY A 261 -6.66 8.83 -19.15
C GLY A 261 -7.76 9.41 -18.25
N GLY A 262 -7.96 8.82 -17.05
CA GLY A 262 -8.76 9.43 -15.99
C GLY A 262 -8.11 10.69 -15.43
N VAL A 263 -8.90 11.51 -14.72
CA VAL A 263 -8.45 12.81 -14.21
C VAL A 263 -7.27 12.69 -13.25
N ASP A 264 -7.24 11.64 -12.43
CA ASP A 264 -6.25 11.48 -11.36
C ASP A 264 -4.85 11.20 -11.94
N SER A 265 -4.75 10.16 -12.76
CA SER A 265 -3.49 9.81 -13.43
C SER A 265 -3.03 10.91 -14.40
N SER A 266 -3.96 11.59 -15.08
CA SER A 266 -3.65 12.70 -15.98
C SER A 266 -3.10 13.93 -15.23
N LEU A 267 -3.63 14.23 -14.04
CA LEU A 267 -3.16 15.34 -13.22
C LEU A 267 -1.76 15.07 -12.68
N ILE A 268 -1.48 13.84 -12.21
CA ILE A 268 -0.12 13.44 -11.81
C ILE A 268 0.83 13.53 -13.01
N ALA A 269 0.44 13.02 -14.18
CA ALA A 269 1.26 13.07 -15.39
C ALA A 269 1.60 14.52 -15.78
N ALA A 270 0.61 15.41 -15.78
CA ALA A 270 0.79 16.82 -16.12
C ALA A 270 1.73 17.52 -15.14
N VAL A 271 1.57 17.28 -13.83
CA VAL A 271 2.44 17.87 -12.80
C VAL A 271 3.85 17.32 -12.88
N ALA A 272 4.03 16.00 -12.97
CA ALA A 272 5.34 15.37 -13.07
C ALA A 272 6.10 15.87 -14.31
N ARG A 273 5.43 15.95 -15.46
CA ARG A 273 6.01 16.53 -16.69
C ARG A 273 6.38 18.00 -16.52
N SER A 274 5.54 18.80 -15.85
CA SER A 274 5.83 20.22 -15.63
C SER A 274 7.03 20.47 -14.71
N GLN A 275 7.30 19.56 -13.78
CA GLN A 275 8.39 19.66 -12.82
C GLN A 275 9.71 19.09 -13.35
N HIS A 276 9.63 18.11 -14.26
CA HIS A 276 10.79 17.48 -14.88
C HIS A 276 10.71 17.58 -16.41
N PRO A 277 10.75 18.78 -17.00
CA PRO A 277 10.58 18.97 -18.44
C PRO A 277 11.67 18.26 -19.25
N ASP A 278 12.88 18.16 -18.70
CA ASP A 278 14.06 17.58 -19.37
C ASP A 278 14.23 16.07 -19.12
N LYS A 279 13.46 15.48 -18.19
CA LYS A 279 13.52 14.03 -17.95
C LYS A 279 12.60 13.31 -18.93
N SER A 280 13.07 12.19 -19.49
CA SER A 280 12.15 11.28 -20.17
C SER A 280 11.30 10.56 -19.12
N ILE A 281 9.99 10.78 -19.18
CA ILE A 281 9.00 10.11 -18.36
C ILE A 281 8.10 9.35 -19.32
N THR A 282 8.16 8.03 -19.25
CA THR A 282 7.32 7.12 -20.05
C THR A 282 6.04 6.83 -19.30
N ALA A 283 4.92 6.99 -20.00
CA ALA A 283 3.60 6.60 -19.54
C ALA A 283 3.27 5.19 -20.04
N TYR A 284 2.74 4.35 -19.16
CA TYR A 284 2.28 3.00 -19.46
C TYR A 284 0.77 2.95 -19.25
N GLY A 285 0.02 2.41 -20.21
CA GLY A 285 -1.43 2.31 -20.10
C GLY A 285 -1.94 0.95 -20.53
N LEU A 286 -2.99 0.47 -19.86
CA LEU A 286 -3.65 -0.78 -20.21
C LEU A 286 -4.53 -0.61 -21.44
N ARG A 287 -4.56 -1.65 -22.27
CA ARG A 287 -5.45 -1.82 -23.42
C ARG A 287 -6.22 -3.13 -23.28
N PHE A 288 -7.50 -3.09 -23.65
CA PHE A 288 -8.37 -4.25 -23.64
C PHE A 288 -8.93 -4.48 -25.05
N GLY A 289 -9.15 -5.74 -25.43
CA GLY A 289 -9.77 -6.05 -26.73
C GLY A 289 -11.24 -5.64 -26.81
N GLU A 290 -11.92 -5.55 -25.67
CA GLU A 290 -13.30 -5.10 -25.56
C GLU A 290 -13.34 -3.56 -25.44
N GLU A 291 -13.93 -2.90 -26.45
CA GLU A 291 -13.96 -1.43 -26.58
C GLU A 291 -14.57 -0.74 -25.37
N SER A 292 -15.58 -1.36 -24.73
CA SER A 292 -16.24 -0.78 -23.54
C SER A 292 -15.36 -0.71 -22.29
N PHE A 293 -14.22 -1.42 -22.27
CA PHE A 293 -13.22 -1.37 -21.21
C PHE A 293 -11.93 -0.66 -21.61
N ASP A 294 -11.72 -0.35 -22.90
CA ASP A 294 -10.48 0.26 -23.41
C ASP A 294 -10.49 1.80 -23.29
N GLU A 295 -9.85 2.30 -22.24
CA GLU A 295 -9.62 3.74 -22.05
C GLU A 295 -8.33 4.24 -22.74
N GLY A 296 -7.60 3.36 -23.43
CA GLY A 296 -6.26 3.63 -23.93
C GLY A 296 -6.15 4.76 -24.95
N ASN A 297 -7.23 5.07 -25.68
CA ASN A 297 -7.24 6.22 -26.60
C ASN A 297 -7.20 7.55 -25.84
N PHE A 298 -7.85 7.65 -24.67
CA PHE A 298 -7.77 8.83 -23.81
C PHE A 298 -6.36 8.96 -23.23
N ALA A 299 -5.81 7.87 -22.70
CA ALA A 299 -4.44 7.83 -22.17
C ALA A 299 -3.40 8.26 -23.23
N ALA A 300 -3.51 7.74 -24.45
CA ALA A 300 -2.62 8.11 -25.55
C ALA A 300 -2.76 9.59 -25.95
N GLY A 301 -3.98 10.14 -25.90
CA GLY A 301 -4.24 11.57 -26.11
C GLY A 301 -3.53 12.44 -25.07
N VAL A 302 -3.69 12.13 -23.78
CA VAL A 302 -3.02 12.84 -22.68
C VAL A 302 -1.49 12.77 -22.83
N ALA A 303 -0.94 11.59 -23.10
CA ALA A 303 0.50 11.43 -23.31
C ALA A 303 1.01 12.25 -24.49
N LYS A 304 0.27 12.29 -25.60
CA LYS A 304 0.58 13.13 -26.76
C LYS A 304 0.59 14.62 -26.42
N ASP A 305 -0.43 15.10 -25.71
CA ASP A 305 -0.54 16.51 -25.31
C ASP A 305 0.58 16.93 -24.36
N LEU A 306 0.99 16.02 -23.46
CA LEU A 306 2.11 16.20 -22.54
C LEU A 306 3.49 15.89 -23.16
N ARG A 307 3.54 15.49 -24.43
CA ARG A 307 4.76 15.07 -25.15
C ARG A 307 5.56 14.01 -24.38
N MET A 308 4.84 13.00 -23.88
CA MET A 308 5.40 11.85 -23.18
C MET A 308 5.42 10.62 -24.11
N ASP A 309 6.42 9.78 -23.94
CA ASP A 309 6.39 8.44 -24.54
C ASP A 309 5.24 7.64 -23.93
N TYR A 310 4.51 6.90 -24.75
CA TYR A 310 3.38 6.08 -24.32
C TYR A 310 3.56 4.63 -24.75
N VAL A 311 3.52 3.72 -23.79
CA VAL A 311 3.63 2.28 -23.98
C VAL A 311 2.29 1.62 -23.66
N PRO A 312 1.51 1.21 -24.68
CA PRO A 312 0.30 0.44 -24.45
C PRO A 312 0.63 -1.00 -24.05
N VAL A 313 -0.09 -1.52 -23.06
CA VAL A 313 0.03 -2.90 -22.58
C VAL A 313 -1.30 -3.62 -22.74
N TRP A 314 -1.33 -4.61 -23.62
CA TRP A 314 -2.54 -5.39 -23.89
C TRP A 314 -2.78 -6.45 -22.81
N ALA A 315 -3.96 -6.39 -22.18
CA ALA A 315 -4.47 -7.40 -21.27
C ALA A 315 -5.19 -8.50 -22.07
N GLU A 316 -4.40 -9.37 -22.68
CA GLU A 316 -4.89 -10.51 -23.47
C GLU A 316 -5.44 -11.63 -22.56
N PRO A 317 -6.62 -12.21 -22.85
CA PRO A 317 -7.21 -13.28 -22.06
C PRO A 317 -6.29 -14.48 -21.82
N GLU A 318 -5.43 -14.79 -22.80
CA GLU A 318 -4.50 -15.92 -22.77
C GLU A 318 -3.43 -15.75 -21.69
N ARG A 319 -3.10 -14.50 -21.33
CA ARG A 319 -2.08 -14.17 -20.30
C ARG A 319 -2.65 -14.21 -18.88
N ILE A 320 -3.97 -14.15 -18.73
CA ILE A 320 -4.64 -14.05 -17.42
C ILE A 320 -4.34 -15.27 -16.52
N PRO A 321 -4.44 -16.54 -16.97
CA PRO A 321 -4.24 -17.68 -16.08
C PRO A 321 -2.82 -17.79 -15.52
N GLU A 322 -1.80 -17.45 -16.32
CA GLU A 322 -0.41 -17.44 -15.87
C GLU A 322 -0.17 -16.30 -14.88
N MET A 323 -0.61 -15.09 -15.24
CA MET A 323 -0.46 -13.92 -14.37
C MET A 323 -1.18 -14.10 -13.03
N LEU A 324 -2.37 -14.72 -13.01
CA LEU A 324 -3.07 -15.03 -11.77
C LEU A 324 -2.23 -15.90 -10.84
N ARG A 325 -1.54 -16.92 -11.36
CA ARG A 325 -0.66 -17.77 -10.55
C ARG A 325 0.52 -16.99 -9.99
N GLU A 326 1.13 -16.13 -10.80
CA GLU A 326 2.23 -15.27 -10.40
C GLU A 326 1.81 -14.29 -9.31
N VAL A 327 0.67 -13.60 -9.49
CA VAL A 327 0.12 -12.66 -8.50
C VAL A 327 -0.18 -13.37 -7.19
N ILE A 328 -0.84 -14.53 -7.19
CA ILE A 328 -1.11 -15.31 -5.96
C ILE A 328 0.20 -15.68 -5.25
N ALA A 329 1.23 -16.07 -5.98
CA ALA A 329 2.52 -16.44 -5.40
C ALA A 329 3.29 -15.25 -4.81
N THR A 330 3.04 -14.03 -5.29
CA THR A 330 3.88 -12.86 -5.01
C THR A 330 3.21 -11.71 -4.27
N SER A 331 1.87 -11.64 -4.23
CA SER A 331 1.13 -10.53 -3.60
C SER A 331 1.27 -10.53 -2.08
N GLY A 332 1.38 -11.72 -1.49
CA GLY A 332 1.48 -11.95 -0.04
C GLY A 332 0.14 -12.25 0.62
N GLU A 333 -0.96 -11.70 0.13
CA GLU A 333 -2.33 -12.06 0.52
C GLU A 333 -3.28 -11.97 -0.68
N PRO A 334 -4.39 -12.73 -0.71
CA PRO A 334 -5.34 -12.62 -1.80
C PRO A 334 -6.16 -11.32 -1.70
N LEU A 335 -6.43 -10.72 -2.86
CA LEU A 335 -7.26 -9.54 -3.03
C LEU A 335 -8.36 -9.87 -4.05
N ALA A 336 -9.61 -9.65 -3.70
CA ALA A 336 -10.76 -9.88 -4.56
C ALA A 336 -11.08 -8.65 -5.43
N ASP A 337 -10.05 -8.07 -6.04
CA ASP A 337 -10.18 -6.96 -6.99
C ASP A 337 -9.75 -7.44 -8.38
N PRO A 338 -10.63 -7.49 -9.39
CA PRO A 338 -10.26 -7.92 -10.73
C PRO A 338 -9.16 -7.06 -11.38
N ALA A 339 -8.97 -5.80 -10.95
CA ALA A 339 -7.98 -4.89 -11.53
C ALA A 339 -6.52 -5.31 -11.24
N TRP A 340 -6.28 -6.12 -10.21
CA TRP A 340 -4.92 -6.52 -9.82
C TRP A 340 -4.16 -7.32 -10.90
N ILE A 341 -4.85 -8.10 -11.75
CA ILE A 341 -4.22 -8.91 -12.81
C ILE A 341 -3.76 -8.01 -13.97
N PRO A 342 -4.62 -7.14 -14.55
CA PRO A 342 -4.16 -6.15 -15.51
C PRO A 342 -3.03 -5.26 -14.96
N THR A 343 -3.14 -4.79 -13.71
CA THR A 343 -2.08 -3.98 -13.09
C THR A 343 -0.76 -4.74 -12.95
N ALA A 344 -0.81 -6.05 -12.69
CA ALA A 344 0.39 -6.89 -12.67
C ALA A 344 1.01 -7.05 -14.08
N LEU A 345 0.21 -7.21 -15.13
CA LEU A 345 0.69 -7.19 -16.53
C LEU A 345 1.36 -5.86 -16.89
N LEU A 346 0.73 -4.75 -16.49
CA LEU A 346 1.26 -3.40 -16.67
C LEU A 346 2.59 -3.23 -15.94
N SER A 347 2.65 -3.65 -14.68
CA SER A 347 3.85 -3.57 -13.82
C SER A 347 4.98 -4.44 -14.36
N GLN A 348 4.69 -5.66 -14.83
CA GLN A 348 5.68 -6.57 -15.42
C GLN A 348 6.32 -5.95 -16.67
N ARG A 349 5.52 -5.29 -17.53
CA ARG A 349 6.06 -4.58 -18.70
C ARG A 349 6.86 -3.35 -18.28
N ALA A 350 6.34 -2.53 -17.37
CA ALA A 350 7.01 -1.31 -16.92
C ALA A 350 8.36 -1.60 -16.23
N ALA A 351 8.46 -2.67 -15.45
CA ALA A 351 9.68 -3.08 -14.76
C ALA A 351 10.88 -3.39 -15.69
N GLN A 352 10.64 -3.56 -16.99
CA GLN A 352 11.70 -3.71 -18.00
C GLN A 352 12.43 -2.40 -18.30
N ASP A 353 11.76 -1.25 -18.05
CA ASP A 353 12.21 0.07 -18.46
C ASP A 353 12.45 1.01 -17.26
N ILE A 354 11.66 0.86 -16.19
CA ILE A 354 11.65 1.75 -15.02
C ILE A 354 11.71 0.96 -13.71
N ARG A 355 12.10 1.63 -12.62
CA ARG A 355 12.11 1.03 -11.26
C ARG A 355 10.98 1.52 -10.36
N ILE A 356 10.42 2.69 -10.67
CA ILE A 356 9.32 3.30 -9.92
C ILE A 356 8.31 3.89 -10.89
N SER A 357 7.02 3.75 -10.56
CA SER A 357 5.91 4.32 -11.31
C SER A 357 5.04 5.16 -10.38
N LEU A 358 4.64 6.35 -10.81
CA LEU A 358 3.59 7.11 -10.13
C LEU A 358 2.21 6.65 -10.62
N SER A 359 1.24 6.63 -9.72
CA SER A 359 -0.10 6.14 -9.97
C SER A 359 -1.14 7.03 -9.30
N GLY A 360 -2.34 7.11 -9.89
CA GLY A 360 -3.48 7.87 -9.37
C GLY A 360 -4.32 7.16 -8.31
N GLU A 361 -3.91 5.97 -7.87
CA GLU A 361 -4.61 5.20 -6.84
C GLU A 361 -4.79 6.01 -5.53
N GLY A 362 -5.95 5.86 -4.88
CA GLY A 362 -6.30 6.59 -3.65
C GLY A 362 -7.04 7.91 -3.87
N ALA A 363 -7.11 8.42 -5.11
CA ALA A 363 -7.79 9.68 -5.41
C ALA A 363 -9.32 9.56 -5.23
N ASP A 364 -9.93 8.48 -5.71
CA ASP A 364 -11.37 8.25 -5.59
C ASP A 364 -11.80 8.14 -4.12
N GLU A 365 -11.02 7.50 -3.26
CA GLU A 365 -11.25 7.41 -1.82
C GLU A 365 -11.13 8.78 -1.12
N LEU A 366 -10.17 9.60 -1.55
CA LEU A 366 -9.91 10.90 -0.94
C LEU A 366 -10.93 11.97 -1.37
N PHE A 367 -11.35 11.95 -2.63
CA PHE A 367 -12.20 13.00 -3.22
C PHE A 367 -13.65 12.56 -3.45
N GLY A 368 -13.98 11.29 -3.22
CA GLY A 368 -15.33 10.78 -3.41
C GLY A 368 -15.70 10.56 -4.87
N GLY A 369 -14.78 10.05 -5.69
CA GLY A 369 -14.97 9.91 -7.14
C GLY A 369 -15.81 8.70 -7.57
N TYR A 370 -16.03 7.71 -6.69
CA TYR A 370 -16.84 6.54 -7.02
C TYR A 370 -18.32 6.87 -7.26
N PRO A 371 -18.94 6.36 -8.35
CA PRO A 371 -20.38 6.52 -8.60
C PRO A 371 -21.27 6.03 -7.46
N THR A 372 -20.79 5.08 -6.65
CA THR A 372 -21.51 4.50 -5.51
C THR A 372 -21.78 5.54 -4.42
N TYR A 373 -20.95 6.58 -4.28
CA TYR A 373 -21.17 7.67 -3.33
C TYR A 373 -22.37 8.54 -3.70
N PHE A 374 -22.59 8.79 -5.00
CA PHE A 374 -23.83 9.44 -5.46
C PHE A 374 -25.06 8.59 -5.13
N GLY A 375 -24.95 7.27 -5.28
CA GLY A 375 -25.98 6.31 -4.89
C GLY A 375 -26.36 6.43 -3.41
N ALA A 376 -25.38 6.53 -2.51
CA ALA A 376 -25.63 6.72 -1.08
C ALA A 376 -26.42 8.00 -0.77
N GLY A 377 -26.15 9.11 -1.47
CA GLY A 377 -26.92 10.36 -1.30
C GLY A 377 -28.38 10.28 -1.77
N ILE A 378 -28.68 9.40 -2.74
CA ILE A 378 -30.05 9.17 -3.24
C ILE A 378 -30.76 8.08 -2.42
N ALA A 379 -30.01 7.17 -1.80
CA ALA A 379 -30.51 6.05 -1.02
C ALA A 379 -31.50 6.46 0.08
N GLU A 380 -31.22 7.53 0.80
CA GLU A 380 -32.12 8.04 1.86
C GLU A 380 -33.46 8.50 1.29
N ARG A 381 -33.44 9.21 0.16
CA ARG A 381 -34.66 9.67 -0.54
C ARG A 381 -35.46 8.50 -1.09
N TYR A 382 -34.78 7.47 -1.60
CA TYR A 382 -35.42 6.25 -2.07
C TYR A 382 -36.06 5.47 -0.90
N ALA A 383 -35.38 5.34 0.23
CA ALA A 383 -35.90 4.66 1.42
C ALA A 383 -37.15 5.35 2.00
N ALA A 384 -37.28 6.67 1.83
CA ALA A 384 -38.46 7.43 2.23
C ALA A 384 -39.70 7.18 1.35
N LEU A 385 -39.58 6.48 0.21
CA LEU A 385 -40.73 6.17 -0.65
C LEU A 385 -41.67 5.12 0.00
N PRO A 386 -42.99 5.21 -0.25
CA PRO A 386 -43.94 4.18 0.19
C PRO A 386 -43.53 2.77 -0.28
N GLY A 387 -43.73 1.76 0.58
CA GLY A 387 -43.26 0.39 0.31
C GLY A 387 -43.76 -0.22 -1.00
N TRP A 388 -45.00 0.10 -1.42
CA TRP A 388 -45.55 -0.36 -2.70
C TRP A 388 -44.82 0.22 -3.91
N LEU A 389 -44.39 1.49 -3.83
CA LEU A 389 -43.67 2.16 -4.90
C LEU A 389 -42.23 1.63 -4.99
N ARG A 390 -41.59 1.38 -3.84
CA ARG A 390 -40.28 0.71 -3.78
C ARG A 390 -40.34 -0.70 -4.37
N ALA A 391 -41.34 -1.50 -4.00
CA ALA A 391 -41.52 -2.86 -4.54
C ALA A 391 -41.75 -2.84 -6.06
N PHE A 392 -42.53 -1.87 -6.56
CA PHE A 392 -42.72 -1.67 -7.99
C PHE A 392 -41.40 -1.33 -8.70
N LEU A 393 -40.66 -0.32 -8.21
CA LEU A 393 -39.38 0.08 -8.78
C LEU A 393 -38.35 -1.05 -8.77
N ARG A 394 -38.23 -1.79 -7.66
CA ARG A 394 -37.37 -2.96 -7.56
C ARG A 394 -37.70 -3.99 -8.65
N THR A 395 -38.97 -4.35 -8.79
CA THR A 395 -39.43 -5.31 -9.79
C THR A 395 -39.10 -4.85 -11.23
N GLN A 396 -39.25 -3.56 -11.54
CA GLN A 396 -38.91 -3.04 -12.87
C GLN A 396 -37.41 -3.09 -13.14
N VAL A 397 -36.59 -2.71 -12.14
CA VAL A 397 -35.13 -2.73 -12.24
C VAL A 397 -34.61 -4.17 -12.38
N GLU A 398 -35.15 -5.11 -11.62
CA GLU A 398 -34.76 -6.53 -11.69
C GLU A 398 -35.07 -7.16 -13.04
N ARG A 399 -36.19 -6.77 -13.66
CA ARG A 399 -36.61 -7.21 -15.00
C ARG A 399 -35.77 -6.61 -16.13
N TRP A 400 -35.06 -5.52 -15.89
CA TRP A 400 -34.15 -4.95 -16.88
C TRP A 400 -33.05 -5.97 -17.17
N PRO A 401 -32.80 -6.40 -18.42
CA PRO A 401 -31.71 -7.33 -18.71
C PRO A 401 -30.35 -6.79 -18.23
N PRO A 402 -29.49 -7.64 -17.61
CA PRO A 402 -28.11 -7.26 -17.33
C PRO A 402 -27.35 -7.02 -18.64
N SER A 403 -26.30 -6.22 -18.57
CA SER A 403 -25.40 -5.95 -19.69
C SER A 403 -23.96 -6.15 -19.21
N ASP A 404 -23.16 -6.83 -20.02
CA ASP A 404 -21.76 -7.15 -19.68
C ASP A 404 -20.79 -5.98 -19.94
N LYS A 405 -21.30 -4.87 -20.49
CA LYS A 405 -20.55 -3.62 -20.64
C LYS A 405 -20.16 -3.01 -19.28
N LYS A 406 -19.02 -2.31 -19.25
CA LYS A 406 -18.48 -1.63 -18.07
C LYS A 406 -19.52 -0.68 -17.43
N VAL A 407 -19.79 -0.88 -16.13
CA VAL A 407 -20.58 -0.01 -15.23
C VAL A 407 -21.85 0.57 -15.89
N THR A 408 -22.72 -0.32 -16.40
CA THR A 408 -23.97 0.10 -17.02
C THR A 408 -24.98 0.65 -16.01
N LEU A 409 -25.89 1.51 -16.50
CA LEU A 409 -27.00 2.02 -15.68
C LEU A 409 -27.86 0.88 -15.10
N SER A 410 -28.08 -0.20 -15.86
CA SER A 410 -28.82 -1.36 -15.37
C SER A 410 -28.08 -2.08 -14.24
N PHE A 411 -26.75 -2.23 -14.33
CA PHE A 411 -25.92 -2.75 -13.24
C PHE A 411 -26.01 -1.86 -11.98
N LEU A 412 -25.82 -0.55 -12.14
CA LEU A 412 -25.89 0.41 -11.03
C LEU A 412 -27.27 0.40 -10.34
N LEU A 413 -28.35 0.39 -11.11
CA LEU A 413 -29.72 0.35 -10.57
C LEU A 413 -30.01 -0.96 -9.85
N LYS A 414 -29.58 -2.11 -10.39
CA LYS A 414 -29.76 -3.42 -9.75
C LYS A 414 -29.03 -3.48 -8.41
N ARG A 415 -27.77 -3.03 -8.35
CA ARG A 415 -27.03 -2.92 -7.08
C ARG A 415 -27.69 -1.95 -6.10
N PHE A 416 -28.25 -0.85 -6.59
CA PHE A 416 -28.96 0.13 -5.76
C PHE A 416 -30.19 -0.46 -5.06
N VAL A 417 -31.04 -1.20 -5.80
CA VAL A 417 -32.29 -1.76 -5.24
C VAL A 417 -32.08 -3.01 -4.38
N GLN A 418 -30.99 -3.75 -4.59
CA GLN A 418 -30.65 -4.92 -3.76
C GLN A 418 -30.32 -4.56 -2.31
N GLY A 419 -29.78 -3.37 -2.06
CA GLY A 419 -29.41 -2.91 -0.72
C GLY A 419 -30.46 -2.05 -0.03
N ASP A 420 -31.73 -2.08 -0.44
CA ASP A 420 -32.71 -1.08 0.00
C ASP A 420 -33.09 -1.14 1.48
N GLU A 421 -32.94 -2.30 2.12
CA GLU A 421 -33.12 -2.53 3.56
C GLU A 421 -31.82 -2.32 4.35
N LEU A 422 -30.68 -2.14 3.68
CA LEU A 422 -29.38 -1.94 4.30
C LEU A 422 -29.10 -0.45 4.57
N ASP A 423 -28.49 -0.18 5.72
CA ASP A 423 -28.05 1.15 6.14
C ASP A 423 -26.66 1.51 5.57
N GLY A 424 -26.31 2.80 5.64
CA GLY A 424 -25.19 3.45 4.93
C GLY A 424 -23.98 2.57 4.59
N LEU A 425 -23.21 2.12 5.59
CA LEU A 425 -21.98 1.33 5.38
C LEU A 425 -22.27 -0.08 4.86
N SER A 426 -23.30 -0.74 5.38
CA SER A 426 -23.72 -2.08 4.94
C SER A 426 -24.11 -2.07 3.46
N ARG A 427 -24.83 -1.02 3.03
CA ARG A 427 -25.15 -0.80 1.63
C ARG A 427 -23.88 -0.60 0.81
N HIS A 428 -22.95 0.26 1.24
CA HIS A 428 -21.68 0.46 0.54
C HIS A 428 -20.85 -0.83 0.40
N ILE A 429 -20.83 -1.68 1.43
CA ILE A 429 -20.17 -2.99 1.39
C ILE A 429 -20.84 -3.90 0.36
N LEU A 430 -22.17 -3.98 0.33
CA LEU A 430 -22.90 -4.77 -0.69
C LEU A 430 -22.57 -4.30 -2.12
N TRP A 431 -22.37 -3.00 -2.30
CA TRP A 431 -22.00 -2.43 -3.60
C TRP A 431 -20.64 -2.90 -4.12
N ASN A 432 -19.73 -3.26 -3.22
CA ASN A 432 -18.38 -3.71 -3.55
C ASN A 432 -18.17 -5.22 -3.31
N SER A 433 -19.15 -5.90 -2.70
CA SER A 433 -19.09 -7.32 -2.39
C SER A 433 -19.82 -8.18 -3.41
N SER A 434 -19.43 -9.47 -3.46
CA SER A 434 -20.21 -10.52 -4.13
C SER A 434 -21.15 -11.25 -3.18
N LEU A 435 -20.98 -11.05 -1.86
CA LEU A 435 -21.84 -11.61 -0.82
C LEU A 435 -22.62 -10.50 -0.11
N SER A 436 -23.86 -10.79 0.24
CA SER A 436 -24.62 -9.86 1.08
C SER A 436 -23.96 -9.76 2.46
N PRO A 437 -23.79 -8.55 3.03
CA PRO A 437 -23.46 -8.42 4.44
C PRO A 437 -24.56 -9.10 5.28
N ALA A 438 -24.14 -9.72 6.38
CA ALA A 438 -24.98 -10.50 7.29
C ALA A 438 -25.80 -9.61 8.23
#